data_AF-A0A845X5Y9-F1
#
_entry.id   AF-A0A845X5Y9-F1
#
_cell.length_a   1.000
_cell.length_b   1.000
_cell.length_c   1.000
_cell.angle_alpha   90.00
_cell.angle_beta   90.00
_cell.angle_gamma   90.00
#
_symmetry.space_group_name_H-M   'P 1'
#
loop_
_entity.id
_entity.type
_entity.pdbx_description
1 polymer ?
#
loop_
_entity_poly.entity_id
_entity_poly.type
_entity_poly.pdbx_seq_one_letter_code
_entity_poly.pdbx_strand_id
1 'polypeptide(L)'
;MSQLTEALNRIMKWLEKHQPEYAASFLPGLSRQEIDKLIAPLNLCIPEEIYELYQWRNGRSVEPIIYADIPNFDIYNFLPLKEVLKPDVIDWINLSPFDGGFLTAEYQNKTFFPFIGFEPTTCAVVISDKQEEHYPVVVLYSEGSEPTLYAISITTMMSMCADAYETGAYYVDDKDRRYVNTDHNKLIEILDKYHAFD
;
A
#
# COMPACT_ATOMS: atom_id res chain seq x y z
N MET A 1 -8.45 -8.09 17.66
CA MET A 1 -8.31 -7.32 16.41
C MET A 1 -6.98 -6.61 16.53
N SER A 2 -6.10 -6.81 15.56
CA SER A 2 -4.78 -6.16 15.47
C SER A 2 -4.92 -4.69 15.07
N GLN A 3 -3.86 -3.91 15.29
CA GLN A 3 -3.83 -2.48 14.97
C GLN A 3 -4.02 -2.23 13.46
N LEU A 4 -3.44 -3.07 12.61
CA LEU A 4 -3.62 -2.99 11.16
C LEU A 4 -5.09 -3.14 10.77
N THR A 5 -5.76 -4.22 11.18
CA THR A 5 -7.19 -4.43 10.93
C THR A 5 -8.06 -3.30 11.50
N GLU A 6 -7.71 -2.76 12.67
CA GLU A 6 -8.43 -1.61 13.24
C GLU A 6 -8.30 -0.37 12.36
N ALA A 7 -7.09 -0.03 11.91
CA ALA A 7 -6.85 1.10 11.00
C ALA A 7 -7.58 0.90 9.66
N LEU A 8 -7.51 -0.29 9.06
CA LEU A 8 -8.22 -0.64 7.83
C LEU A 8 -9.74 -0.49 7.96
N ASN A 9 -10.31 -0.89 9.11
CA ASN A 9 -11.75 -0.73 9.36
C ASN A 9 -12.16 0.74 9.53
N ARG A 10 -11.30 1.58 10.12
CA ARG A 10 -11.52 3.04 10.21
C ARG A 10 -11.54 3.68 8.82
N ILE A 11 -10.58 3.33 7.97
CA ILE A 11 -10.55 3.75 6.56
C ILE A 11 -11.82 3.30 5.85
N MET A 12 -12.18 2.02 5.93
CA MET A 12 -13.38 1.48 5.28
C MET A 12 -14.66 2.20 5.71
N LYS A 13 -14.83 2.45 7.01
CA LYS A 13 -15.99 3.18 7.53
C LYS A 13 -16.09 4.58 6.94
N TRP A 14 -14.96 5.25 6.73
CA TRP A 14 -14.93 6.54 6.05
C TRP A 14 -15.32 6.40 4.58
N LEU A 15 -14.78 5.40 3.87
CA LEU A 15 -15.10 5.12 2.47
C LEU A 15 -16.57 4.77 2.27
N GLU A 16 -17.16 3.91 3.09
CA GLU A 16 -18.58 3.55 3.03
C GLU A 16 -19.49 4.78 3.16
N LYS A 17 -19.08 5.78 3.95
CA LYS A 17 -19.82 7.02 4.15
C LYS A 17 -19.63 8.02 3.01
N HIS A 18 -18.42 8.18 2.50
CA HIS A 18 -18.08 9.28 1.59
C HIS A 18 -17.92 8.83 0.13
N GLN A 19 -17.54 7.57 -0.09
CA GLN A 19 -17.22 6.94 -1.37
C GLN A 19 -17.81 5.52 -1.45
N PRO A 20 -19.15 5.35 -1.33
CA PRO A 20 -19.77 4.03 -1.17
C PRO A 20 -19.55 3.09 -2.37
N GLU A 21 -19.54 3.61 -3.59
CA GLU A 21 -19.24 2.82 -4.79
C GLU A 21 -17.81 2.26 -4.75
N TYR A 22 -16.87 3.07 -4.26
CA TYR A 22 -15.50 2.64 -4.09
C TYR A 22 -15.35 1.61 -2.96
N ALA A 23 -15.99 1.83 -1.81
CA ALA A 23 -16.01 0.86 -0.71
C ALA A 23 -16.56 -0.51 -1.17
N ALA A 24 -17.59 -0.49 -2.02
CA ALA A 24 -18.18 -1.70 -2.59
C ALA A 24 -17.28 -2.43 -3.61
N SER A 25 -16.25 -1.76 -4.15
CA SER A 25 -15.32 -2.35 -5.14
C SER A 25 -14.28 -3.29 -4.52
N PHE A 26 -14.09 -3.26 -3.19
CA PHE A 26 -13.15 -4.14 -2.52
C PHE A 26 -13.58 -5.60 -2.61
N LEU A 27 -12.64 -6.45 -3.01
CA LEU A 27 -12.85 -7.87 -3.13
C LEU A 27 -12.84 -8.53 -1.74
N PRO A 28 -13.66 -9.57 -1.51
CA PRO A 28 -13.61 -10.34 -0.27
C PRO A 28 -12.19 -10.79 0.07
N GLY A 29 -11.87 -10.79 1.36
CA GLY A 29 -10.58 -11.27 1.84
C GLY A 29 -10.35 -12.75 1.52
N LEU A 30 -9.09 -13.12 1.40
CA LEU A 30 -8.65 -14.49 1.15
C LEU A 30 -8.47 -15.25 2.46
N SER A 31 -8.62 -16.57 2.43
CA SER A 31 -8.12 -17.42 3.51
C SER A 31 -6.59 -17.53 3.44
N ARG A 32 -5.96 -17.86 4.58
CA ARG A 32 -4.51 -18.08 4.65
C ARG A 32 -4.04 -19.16 3.66
N GLN A 33 -4.83 -20.23 3.50
CA GLN A 33 -4.55 -21.30 2.54
C GLN A 33 -4.59 -20.82 1.08
N GLU A 34 -5.50 -19.90 0.74
CA GLU A 34 -5.55 -19.31 -0.60
C GLU A 34 -4.34 -18.41 -0.84
N ILE A 35 -3.94 -17.61 0.15
CA ILE A 35 -2.73 -16.79 0.08
C ILE A 35 -1.51 -17.69 -0.10
N ASP A 36 -1.31 -18.68 0.77
CA ASP A 36 -0.20 -19.65 0.71
C ASP A 36 -0.09 -20.30 -0.67
N LYS A 37 -1.21 -20.74 -1.23
CA LYS A 37 -1.26 -21.36 -2.56
C LYS A 37 -0.85 -20.39 -3.67
N LEU A 38 -1.26 -19.13 -3.57
CA LEU A 38 -0.94 -18.10 -4.57
C LEU A 38 0.53 -17.70 -4.52
N ILE A 39 1.11 -17.57 -3.32
CA ILE A 39 2.49 -17.08 -3.14
C ILE A 39 3.54 -18.19 -3.23
N ALA A 40 3.15 -19.45 -3.13
CA ALA A 40 4.05 -20.61 -3.20
C ALA A 40 5.07 -20.57 -4.37
N PRO A 41 4.71 -20.12 -5.59
CA PRO A 41 5.67 -20.03 -6.70
C PRO A 41 6.81 -19.04 -6.48
N LEU A 42 6.64 -18.03 -5.60
CA LEU A 42 7.64 -16.99 -5.37
C LEU A 42 8.77 -17.42 -4.43
N ASN A 43 8.58 -18.49 -3.65
CA ASN A 43 9.52 -18.91 -2.60
C ASN A 43 9.94 -17.76 -1.64
N LEU A 44 9.03 -16.80 -1.38
CA LEU A 44 9.29 -15.67 -0.47
C LEU A 44 8.77 -15.96 0.94
N CYS A 45 9.50 -15.46 1.94
CA CYS A 45 9.00 -15.38 3.31
C CYS A 45 8.15 -14.11 3.44
N ILE A 46 6.83 -14.25 3.34
CA ILE A 46 5.92 -13.10 3.40
C ILE A 46 5.58 -12.75 4.86
N PRO A 47 5.64 -11.47 5.26
CA PRO A 47 5.28 -10.99 6.59
C PRO A 47 3.81 -11.27 6.97
N GLU A 48 3.54 -11.43 8.27
CA GLU A 48 2.18 -11.64 8.76
C GLU A 48 1.23 -10.46 8.45
N GLU A 49 1.75 -9.23 8.38
CA GLU A 49 0.93 -8.06 7.98
C GLU A 49 0.40 -8.18 6.55
N ILE A 50 1.12 -8.83 5.64
CA ILE A 50 0.63 -9.08 4.28
C ILE A 50 -0.50 -10.12 4.32
N TYR A 51 -0.36 -11.18 5.13
CA TYR A 51 -1.45 -12.13 5.34
C TYR A 51 -2.69 -11.42 5.89
N GLU A 52 -2.53 -10.64 6.96
CA GLU A 52 -3.62 -9.90 7.59
C GLU A 52 -4.31 -8.95 6.59
N LEU A 53 -3.54 -8.19 5.81
CA LEU A 53 -4.05 -7.27 4.81
C LEU A 53 -4.91 -8.00 3.75
N TYR A 54 -4.42 -9.10 3.19
CA TYR A 54 -5.15 -9.86 2.17
C TYR A 54 -6.30 -10.72 2.74
N GLN A 55 -6.24 -11.08 4.02
CA GLN A 55 -7.37 -11.68 4.75
C GLN A 55 -8.48 -10.67 5.03
N TRP A 56 -8.15 -9.39 5.15
CA TRP A 56 -9.13 -8.32 5.32
C TRP A 56 -9.88 -8.05 4.01
N ARG A 57 -9.16 -7.76 2.91
CA ARG A 57 -9.70 -7.62 1.54
C ARG A 57 -8.65 -8.05 0.52
N ASN A 58 -9.08 -8.55 -0.62
CA ASN A 58 -8.17 -8.97 -1.70
C ASN A 58 -8.01 -7.88 -2.76
N GLY A 59 -7.58 -6.68 -2.35
CA GLY A 59 -7.57 -5.53 -3.25
C GLY A 59 -8.97 -5.12 -3.71
N ARG A 60 -9.04 -4.44 -4.85
CA ARG A 60 -10.29 -4.02 -5.49
C ARG A 60 -10.46 -4.58 -6.90
N SER A 61 -11.70 -4.59 -7.39
CA SER A 61 -11.95 -4.74 -8.83
C SER A 61 -11.38 -3.55 -9.59
N VAL A 62 -10.65 -3.83 -10.68
CA VAL A 62 -9.75 -2.87 -11.36
C VAL A 62 -10.50 -1.75 -12.10
N GLU A 63 -11.82 -1.82 -12.28
CA GLU A 63 -12.57 -0.82 -13.08
C GLU A 63 -13.75 -0.14 -12.35
N PRO A 64 -13.94 1.18 -12.57
CA PRO A 64 -13.01 2.14 -13.17
C PRO A 64 -11.98 2.68 -12.17
N ILE A 65 -10.84 3.14 -12.68
CA ILE A 65 -9.75 3.75 -11.93
C ILE A 65 -10.17 5.14 -11.45
N ILE A 66 -10.00 5.42 -10.15
CA ILE A 66 -10.11 6.78 -9.61
C ILE A 66 -8.72 7.42 -9.73
N TYR A 67 -8.58 8.40 -10.62
CA TYR A 67 -7.35 9.17 -10.79
C TYR A 67 -7.20 10.16 -9.62
N ALA A 68 -6.31 9.92 -8.67
CA ALA A 68 -5.92 10.96 -7.72
C ALA A 68 -4.75 11.77 -8.30
N ASP A 69 -4.88 13.09 -8.36
CA ASP A 69 -3.77 13.97 -8.68
C ASP A 69 -2.77 13.95 -7.50
N ILE A 70 -1.54 13.45 -7.74
CA ILE A 70 -0.36 13.49 -6.85
C ILE A 70 -0.51 12.61 -5.57
N PRO A 71 0.56 12.27 -4.81
CA PRO A 71 0.74 10.95 -4.21
C PRO A 71 -0.11 10.78 -2.94
N ASN A 72 -1.41 10.71 -3.12
CA ASN A 72 -2.34 10.23 -2.14
C ASN A 72 -2.10 8.72 -2.14
N PHE A 73 -1.28 8.26 -1.19
CA PHE A 73 -1.00 6.84 -0.95
C PHE A 73 -2.25 6.21 -0.39
N ASP A 74 -3.17 6.02 -1.30
CA ASP A 74 -4.51 5.72 -0.98
C ASP A 74 -4.73 4.26 -1.27
N ILE A 75 -5.46 3.65 -0.35
CA ILE A 75 -5.97 2.31 -0.52
C ILE A 75 -6.79 2.21 -1.83
N TYR A 76 -7.15 3.35 -2.46
CA TYR A 76 -7.64 3.48 -3.84
C TYR A 76 -7.01 2.53 -4.82
N ASN A 77 -5.72 2.20 -4.73
CA ASN A 77 -5.07 1.27 -5.65
C ASN A 77 -4.55 -0.01 -5.00
N PHE A 78 -5.23 -0.48 -3.95
CA PHE A 78 -4.93 -1.78 -3.33
C PHE A 78 -5.15 -2.91 -4.35
N LEU A 79 -4.05 -3.55 -4.72
CA LEU A 79 -3.97 -4.55 -5.78
C LEU A 79 -4.51 -5.90 -5.28
N PRO A 80 -5.32 -6.62 -6.07
CA PRO A 80 -5.60 -8.02 -5.80
C PRO A 80 -4.31 -8.84 -5.81
N LEU A 81 -4.20 -9.84 -4.94
CA LEU A 81 -2.97 -10.63 -4.80
C LEU A 81 -2.54 -11.27 -6.13
N LYS A 82 -3.49 -11.70 -6.96
CA LYS A 82 -3.20 -12.25 -8.29
C LYS A 82 -2.55 -11.26 -9.25
N GLU A 83 -2.85 -9.97 -9.12
CA GLU A 83 -2.28 -8.91 -9.95
C GLU A 83 -0.82 -8.66 -9.59
N VAL A 84 -0.51 -8.67 -8.28
CA VAL A 84 0.87 -8.59 -7.75
C VAL A 84 1.74 -9.74 -8.24
N LEU A 85 1.13 -10.90 -8.49
CA LEU A 85 1.81 -12.14 -8.88
C LEU A 85 1.88 -12.35 -10.39
N LYS A 86 1.51 -11.37 -11.21
CA LYS A 86 1.67 -11.51 -12.66
C LYS A 86 3.16 -11.50 -13.05
N PRO A 87 3.58 -12.29 -14.04
CA PRO A 87 5.00 -12.41 -14.40
C PRO A 87 5.68 -11.08 -14.73
N ASP A 88 5.00 -10.18 -15.44
CA ASP A 88 5.48 -8.84 -15.76
C ASP A 88 5.69 -7.96 -14.52
N VAL A 89 4.82 -8.08 -13.51
CA VAL A 89 4.97 -7.38 -12.24
C VAL A 89 6.11 -7.99 -11.42
N ILE A 90 6.22 -9.32 -11.38
CA ILE A 90 7.33 -10.04 -10.73
C ILE A 90 8.66 -9.73 -11.39
N ASP A 91 8.70 -9.70 -12.72
CA ASP A 91 9.88 -9.34 -13.48
C ASP A 91 10.23 -7.88 -13.20
N TRP A 92 9.27 -6.96 -13.15
CA TRP A 92 9.51 -5.58 -12.75
C TRP A 92 10.00 -5.45 -11.29
N ILE A 93 9.51 -6.28 -10.37
CA ILE A 93 9.97 -6.35 -8.97
C ILE A 93 11.43 -6.85 -8.89
N ASN A 94 11.78 -7.83 -9.73
CA ASN A 94 13.07 -8.55 -9.67
C ASN A 94 14.14 -7.92 -10.57
N LEU A 95 13.75 -7.29 -11.66
CA LEU A 95 14.56 -6.33 -12.37
C LEU A 95 14.74 -5.19 -11.38
N SER A 96 15.94 -5.07 -10.80
CA SER A 96 16.37 -3.86 -10.09
C SER A 96 15.74 -2.67 -10.83
N PRO A 97 14.98 -1.76 -10.18
CA PRO A 97 14.27 -0.65 -10.86
C PRO A 97 15.20 0.35 -11.59
N PHE A 98 16.44 -0.05 -11.85
CA PHE A 98 17.57 0.78 -12.15
C PHE A 98 18.52 0.01 -13.07
N ASP A 99 18.10 -0.28 -14.28
CA ASP A 99 19.06 -0.43 -15.37
C ASP A 99 19.65 0.97 -15.64
N GLY A 100 20.51 1.45 -14.73
CA GLY A 100 21.14 2.78 -14.77
C GLY A 100 21.31 3.55 -13.44
N GLY A 101 20.79 3.06 -12.31
CA GLY A 101 20.82 3.75 -11.01
C GLY A 101 21.29 2.84 -9.87
N PHE A 102 22.04 3.40 -8.93
CA PHE A 102 22.57 2.65 -7.80
C PHE A 102 21.45 2.41 -6.80
N LEU A 103 20.91 1.19 -6.69
CA LEU A 103 20.30 0.80 -5.42
C LEU A 103 21.38 0.97 -4.35
N THR A 104 21.06 1.68 -3.27
CA THR A 104 21.95 1.75 -2.12
C THR A 104 22.23 0.33 -1.61
N ALA A 105 23.37 0.12 -0.95
CA ALA A 105 23.75 -1.19 -0.41
C ALA A 105 22.68 -1.78 0.54
N GLU A 106 21.81 -0.94 1.09
CA GLU A 106 20.70 -1.29 1.98
C GLU A 106 19.60 -2.12 1.31
N TYR A 107 19.27 -1.82 0.04
CA TYR A 107 18.23 -2.51 -0.72
C TYR A 107 18.77 -3.63 -1.60
N GLN A 108 20.08 -3.84 -1.58
CA GLN A 108 20.72 -4.92 -2.33
C GLN A 108 20.22 -6.28 -1.81
N ASN A 109 19.76 -7.14 -2.71
CA ASN A 109 19.17 -8.47 -2.42
C ASN A 109 17.85 -8.43 -1.62
N LYS A 110 17.17 -7.29 -1.56
CA LYS A 110 15.80 -7.22 -1.04
C LYS A 110 14.80 -7.43 -2.18
N THR A 111 13.64 -8.00 -1.86
CA THR A 111 12.50 -8.12 -2.76
C THR A 111 11.45 -7.08 -2.40
N PHE A 112 10.94 -6.36 -3.38
CA PHE A 112 9.86 -5.40 -3.18
C PHE A 112 8.52 -6.07 -3.47
N PHE A 113 7.69 -6.31 -2.45
CA PHE A 113 6.36 -6.90 -2.63
C PHE A 113 5.31 -5.79 -2.76
N PRO A 114 4.83 -5.45 -3.97
CA PRO A 114 3.88 -4.36 -4.14
C PRO A 114 2.51 -4.78 -3.63
N PHE A 115 1.78 -3.81 -3.10
CA PHE A 115 0.40 -4.03 -2.66
C PHE A 115 -0.51 -2.85 -3.00
N ILE A 116 0.03 -1.64 -3.15
CA ILE A 116 -0.69 -0.52 -3.75
C ILE A 116 0.08 -0.09 -4.99
N GLY A 117 -0.57 -0.03 -6.15
CA GLY A 117 0.12 0.28 -7.40
C GLY A 117 -0.70 1.12 -8.36
N PHE A 118 -0.10 2.21 -8.84
CA PHE A 118 -0.59 2.98 -9.98
C PHE A 118 0.57 3.77 -10.59
N GLU A 119 0.79 3.71 -11.91
CA GLU A 119 1.82 4.54 -12.54
C GLU A 119 1.58 6.03 -12.25
N PRO A 120 2.56 6.79 -11.74
CA PRO A 120 3.99 6.49 -11.71
C PRO A 120 4.55 5.95 -10.36
N THR A 121 3.70 5.65 -9.37
CA THR A 121 4.13 5.29 -7.99
C THR A 121 3.52 3.98 -7.46
N THR A 122 4.35 3.13 -6.89
CA THR A 122 3.94 1.85 -6.28
C THR A 122 4.44 1.76 -4.84
N CYS A 123 3.56 1.43 -3.89
CA CYS A 123 3.99 1.04 -2.54
C CYS A 123 4.31 -0.43 -2.49
N ALA A 124 5.46 -0.75 -1.92
CA ALA A 124 5.91 -2.11 -1.72
C ALA A 124 6.44 -2.33 -0.31
N VAL A 125 6.19 -3.52 0.22
CA VAL A 125 6.87 -4.01 1.42
C VAL A 125 8.25 -4.51 1.02
N VAL A 126 9.27 -4.10 1.75
CA VAL A 126 10.64 -4.61 1.57
C VAL A 126 10.76 -5.93 2.30
N ILE A 127 10.85 -7.01 1.54
CA ILE A 127 11.04 -8.38 2.05
C ILE A 127 12.52 -8.74 1.93
N SER A 128 13.07 -9.33 2.99
CA SER A 128 14.40 -9.92 2.96
C SER A 128 14.34 -11.45 2.98
N ASP A 129 15.47 -12.07 2.65
CA ASP A 129 15.69 -13.51 2.74
C ASP A 129 15.71 -14.03 4.19
N LYS A 130 15.74 -13.11 5.17
CA LYS A 130 15.76 -13.40 6.60
C LYS A 130 14.50 -12.87 7.27
N GLN A 131 14.21 -13.44 8.43
CA GLN A 131 13.16 -12.88 9.28
C GLN A 131 13.66 -11.56 9.87
N GLU A 132 12.90 -10.49 9.67
CA GLU A 132 13.19 -9.15 10.20
C GLU A 132 12.19 -8.82 11.30
N GLU A 133 12.56 -7.90 12.20
CA GLU A 133 11.64 -7.38 13.23
C GLU A 133 10.55 -6.50 12.61
N HIS A 134 10.90 -5.75 11.56
CA HIS A 134 10.03 -4.86 10.82
C HIS A 134 10.20 -5.03 9.32
N TYR A 135 9.11 -4.79 8.59
CA TYR A 135 9.08 -4.89 7.14
C TYR A 135 8.63 -3.53 6.58
N PRO A 136 9.59 -2.65 6.25
CA PRO A 136 9.26 -1.28 5.88
C PRO A 136 8.48 -1.23 4.57
N VAL A 137 7.61 -0.24 4.47
CA VAL A 137 6.92 0.13 3.24
C VAL A 137 7.71 1.25 2.58
N VAL A 138 8.06 1.04 1.32
CA VAL A 138 8.71 2.03 0.46
C VAL A 138 7.82 2.42 -0.70
N VAL A 139 8.08 3.59 -1.26
CA VAL A 139 7.52 4.07 -2.52
C VAL A 139 8.55 3.89 -3.61
N LEU A 140 8.13 3.23 -4.68
CA LEU A 140 8.87 3.04 -5.92
C LEU A 140 8.33 4.00 -6.98
N TYR A 141 9.24 4.70 -7.67
CA TYR A 141 8.91 5.66 -8.72
C TYR A 141 9.33 5.12 -10.09
N SER A 142 8.47 5.25 -11.10
CA SER A 142 8.74 4.77 -12.46
C SER A 142 9.91 5.47 -13.16
N GLU A 143 10.33 6.64 -12.68
CA GLU A 143 11.40 7.45 -13.27
C GLU A 143 12.81 7.08 -12.79
N GLY A 144 12.99 5.91 -12.15
CA GLY A 144 14.32 5.44 -11.71
C GLY A 144 14.90 6.27 -10.57
N SER A 145 14.04 6.78 -9.68
CA SER A 145 14.44 7.40 -8.40
C SER A 145 14.55 6.34 -7.31
N GLU A 146 15.47 6.53 -6.36
CA GLU A 146 15.67 5.61 -5.23
C GLU A 146 14.36 5.34 -4.47
N PRO A 147 14.14 4.11 -3.97
CA PRO A 147 12.99 3.82 -3.11
C PRO A 147 12.98 4.77 -1.91
N THR A 148 11.84 5.40 -1.65
CA THR A 148 11.67 6.30 -0.50
C THR A 148 10.97 5.56 0.62
N LEU A 149 11.57 5.51 1.80
CA LEU A 149 10.90 4.98 3.00
C LEU A 149 9.64 5.80 3.29
N TYR A 150 8.51 5.10 3.42
CA TYR A 150 7.22 5.73 3.70
C TYR A 150 6.73 5.43 5.10
N ALA A 151 6.87 4.18 5.53
CA ALA A 151 6.50 3.74 6.87
C ALA A 151 7.32 2.53 7.27
N ILE A 152 7.55 2.36 8.57
CA ILE A 152 8.27 1.19 9.10
C ILE A 152 7.47 -0.13 9.01
N SER A 153 6.17 -0.06 8.75
CA SER A 153 5.27 -1.22 8.61
C SER A 153 3.98 -0.85 7.84
N ILE A 154 3.22 -1.86 7.40
CA ILE A 154 1.86 -1.66 6.85
C ILE A 154 0.94 -1.14 7.95
N THR A 155 1.11 -1.62 9.19
CA THR A 155 0.35 -1.13 10.35
C THR A 155 0.50 0.39 10.51
N THR A 156 1.73 0.88 10.49
CA THR A 156 2.04 2.32 10.60
C THR A 156 1.42 3.08 9.43
N MET A 157 1.64 2.60 8.20
CA MET A 157 1.07 3.21 6.99
C MET A 157 -0.46 3.35 7.07
N MET A 158 -1.16 2.26 7.39
CA MET A 158 -2.63 2.29 7.45
C MET A 158 -3.14 3.14 8.61
N SER A 159 -2.41 3.22 9.73
CA SER A 159 -2.76 4.09 10.84
C SER A 159 -2.65 5.57 10.47
N MET A 160 -1.59 5.95 9.74
CA MET A 160 -1.43 7.29 9.16
C MET A 160 -2.59 7.62 8.22
N CYS A 161 -2.94 6.73 7.30
CA CYS A 161 -4.06 6.92 6.37
C CYS A 161 -5.39 7.08 7.12
N ALA A 162 -5.64 6.25 8.15
CA ALA A 162 -6.85 6.34 8.96
C ALA A 162 -6.97 7.70 9.66
N ASP A 163 -5.89 8.18 10.27
CA ASP A 163 -5.86 9.51 10.90
C ASP A 163 -6.07 10.63 9.87
N ALA A 164 -5.51 10.49 8.66
CA ALA A 164 -5.71 11.45 7.59
C ALA A 164 -7.17 11.56 7.16
N TYR A 165 -7.87 10.44 7.03
CA TYR A 165 -9.30 10.44 6.73
C TYR A 165 -10.16 11.04 7.86
N GLU A 166 -9.85 10.74 9.11
CA GLU A 166 -10.66 11.17 10.25
C GLU A 166 -10.48 12.65 10.62
N THR A 167 -9.30 13.21 10.37
CA THR A 167 -9.00 14.64 10.62
C THR A 167 -9.41 15.55 9.44
N GLY A 168 -9.81 14.94 8.32
CA GLY A 168 -10.06 15.62 7.07
C GLY A 168 -8.79 16.16 6.42
N ALA A 169 -7.64 15.53 6.68
CA ALA A 169 -6.47 15.69 5.82
C ALA A 169 -6.76 15.06 4.45
N TYR A 170 -7.50 13.96 4.42
CA TYR A 170 -8.14 13.42 3.21
C TYR A 170 -9.63 13.75 3.24
N TYR A 171 -10.12 14.36 2.15
CA TYR A 171 -11.51 14.80 2.07
C TYR A 171 -12.07 14.73 0.64
N VAL A 172 -13.40 14.66 0.54
CA VAL A 172 -14.11 14.71 -0.74
C VAL A 172 -14.72 16.10 -0.88
N ASP A 173 -14.56 16.76 -2.04
CA ASP A 173 -15.27 18.01 -2.31
C ASP A 173 -16.74 17.71 -2.61
N ASP A 174 -17.66 18.49 -2.03
CA ASP A 174 -19.09 18.40 -2.29
C ASP A 174 -19.44 18.60 -3.77
N LYS A 175 -18.59 19.32 -4.53
CA LYS A 175 -18.78 19.61 -5.96
C LYS A 175 -18.25 18.52 -6.89
N ASP A 176 -17.18 17.83 -6.48
CA ASP A 176 -16.61 16.72 -7.25
C ASP A 176 -16.22 15.58 -6.32
N ARG A 177 -17.20 14.69 -6.13
CA ARG A 177 -17.02 13.52 -5.27
C ARG A 177 -16.23 12.39 -5.93
N ARG A 178 -15.70 12.59 -7.13
CA ARG A 178 -14.93 11.53 -7.79
C ARG A 178 -13.53 11.37 -7.21
N TYR A 179 -13.03 12.39 -6.51
CA TYR A 179 -11.65 12.45 -6.06
C TYR A 179 -11.57 12.68 -4.56
N VAL A 180 -10.56 12.07 -3.94
CA VAL A 180 -10.10 12.43 -2.61
C VAL A 180 -9.00 13.47 -2.77
N ASN A 181 -9.24 14.61 -2.13
CA ASN A 181 -8.34 15.76 -2.06
C ASN A 181 -7.56 15.69 -0.75
N THR A 182 -6.45 16.43 -0.73
CA THR A 182 -5.52 16.44 0.40
C THR A 182 -5.34 17.86 0.94
N ASP A 183 -5.56 18.03 2.24
CA ASP A 183 -5.13 19.20 3.00
C ASP A 183 -3.70 18.95 3.49
N HIS A 184 -2.74 19.55 2.77
CA HIS A 184 -1.31 19.33 3.04
C HIS A 184 -0.87 19.75 4.44
N ASN A 185 -1.48 20.78 5.03
CA ASN A 185 -1.07 21.23 6.37
C ASN A 185 -1.45 20.20 7.42
N LYS A 186 -2.68 19.68 7.35
CA LYS A 186 -3.13 18.61 8.25
C LYS A 186 -2.37 17.30 8.01
N LEU A 187 -2.05 17.00 6.75
CA LEU A 187 -1.26 15.82 6.43
C LEU A 187 0.14 15.91 7.06
N ILE A 188 0.80 17.07 6.97
CA ILE A 188 2.12 17.28 7.62
C ILE A 188 2.05 17.03 9.13
N GLU A 189 1.03 17.56 9.82
CA GLU A 189 0.86 17.32 11.27
C GLU A 189 0.74 15.82 11.61
N ILE A 190 0.10 15.04 10.72
CA ILE A 190 0.01 13.59 10.87
C ILE A 190 1.35 12.93 10.57
N LEU A 191 2.03 13.31 9.48
CA LEU A 191 3.34 12.76 9.13
C LEU A 191 4.32 12.99 10.29
N ASP A 192 4.34 14.18 10.89
CA ASP A 192 5.17 14.49 12.05
C ASP A 192 4.88 13.57 13.24
N LYS A 193 3.60 13.26 13.51
CA LYS A 193 3.20 12.33 14.58
C LYS A 193 3.80 10.93 14.38
N TYR A 194 3.88 10.44 13.15
CA TYR A 194 4.32 9.07 12.86
C TYR A 194 5.82 8.97 12.53
N HIS A 195 6.44 10.04 12.04
CA HIS A 195 7.88 10.12 11.79
C HIS A 195 8.67 10.62 13.02
N ALA A 196 8.01 11.13 14.07
CA ALA A 196 8.66 11.47 15.34
C ALA A 196 9.17 10.24 16.14
N PHE A 197 8.97 9.02 15.63
CA PHE A 197 9.40 7.77 16.25
C PHE A 197 10.56 7.07 15.51
N ASP A 198 11.13 7.71 14.47
CA ASP A 198 12.38 7.28 13.82
C ASP A 198 13.64 7.89 14.47
#